data_AF-A0A3C0CXL6-F1
#
_entry.id   AF-A0A3C0CXL6-F1
#
_cell.length_a   1.000
_cell.length_b   1.000
_cell.length_c   1.000
_cell.angle_alpha   90.00
_cell.angle_beta   90.00
_cell.angle_gamma   90.00
#
_symmetry.space_group_name_H-M   'P 1'
#
loop_
_entity.id
_entity.type
_entity.pdbx_description
1 polymer ?
#
loop_
_entity_poly.entity_id
_entity_poly.type
_entity_poly.pdbx_seq_one_letter_code
_entity_poly.pdbx_strand_id
1 'polypeptide(L)'
;GYASYIGYASLAASLFATAWHLSDESIEERYAPYEICGYVLDLNADFHKTMAACSGYFVEVETRSTGHRYDSTGLGRIHKSGILGETAISGTIIANPDYSMGAGIQAPKKNLAFGPGWKNSAGDEFRLADFGSEIADVQTIMLKEEPGIVSFQIIYKGEFGGVQEVKEEYTLTPQGLQYEFQLAGS
;
A
#
# COMPACT_ATOMS: atom_id res chain seq x y z
N GLY A 1 -11.84 -0.32 -46.09
CA GLY A 1 -11.27 -0.58 -44.76
C GLY A 1 -11.57 0.52 -43.78
N TYR A 2 -12.85 0.68 -43.38
CA TYR A 2 -13.29 1.64 -42.34
C TYR A 2 -13.87 0.93 -41.10
N ALA A 3 -14.06 -0.40 -41.16
CA ALA A 3 -14.71 -1.17 -40.10
C ALA A 3 -13.76 -1.64 -38.98
N SER A 4 -12.44 -1.55 -39.16
CA SER A 4 -11.46 -2.00 -38.17
C SER A 4 -11.28 -1.04 -36.98
N TYR A 5 -11.73 0.22 -37.10
CA TYR A 5 -11.67 1.22 -36.03
C TYR A 5 -12.94 1.28 -35.17
N ILE A 6 -14.05 0.69 -35.65
CA ILE A 6 -15.34 0.70 -34.94
C ILE A 6 -15.23 -0.07 -33.62
N GLY A 7 -14.51 -1.19 -33.57
CA GLY A 7 -14.31 -1.96 -32.32
C GLY A 7 -13.63 -1.15 -31.20
N TYR A 8 -12.59 -0.38 -31.54
CA TYR A 8 -11.90 0.48 -30.56
C TYR A 8 -12.75 1.67 -30.14
N ALA A 9 -13.46 2.29 -31.08
CA ALA A 9 -14.38 3.38 -30.78
C ALA A 9 -15.56 2.91 -29.90
N SER A 10 -16.09 1.71 -30.16
CA SER A 10 -17.14 1.09 -29.34
C SER A 10 -16.64 0.72 -27.95
N LEU A 11 -15.41 0.21 -27.82
CA LEU A 11 -14.81 -0.03 -26.50
C LEU A 11 -14.65 1.27 -25.72
N ALA A 12 -14.06 2.31 -26.34
CA ALA A 12 -13.89 3.61 -25.69
C ALA A 12 -15.25 4.20 -25.28
N ALA A 13 -16.26 4.16 -26.15
CA ALA A 13 -17.61 4.59 -25.83
C ALA A 13 -18.22 3.80 -24.67
N SER A 14 -18.01 2.48 -24.62
CA SER A 14 -18.50 1.64 -23.53
C SER A 14 -17.82 1.97 -22.19
N LEU A 15 -16.52 2.24 -22.20
CA LEU A 15 -15.76 2.61 -21.00
C LEU A 15 -16.19 4.00 -20.49
N PHE A 16 -16.36 4.98 -21.38
CA PHE A 16 -16.86 6.30 -21.00
C PHE A 16 -18.31 6.27 -20.50
N ALA A 17 -19.19 5.51 -21.15
CA ALA A 17 -20.56 5.32 -20.68
C ALA A 17 -20.60 4.63 -19.31
N THR A 18 -19.75 3.63 -19.09
CA THR A 18 -19.61 2.97 -17.79
C THR A 18 -19.10 3.93 -16.74
N ALA A 19 -18.04 4.69 -17.04
CA ALA A 19 -17.49 5.69 -16.13
C ALA A 19 -18.54 6.76 -15.76
N TRP A 20 -19.34 7.22 -16.72
CA TRP A 20 -20.46 8.14 -16.48
C TRP A 20 -21.56 7.53 -15.61
N HIS A 21 -21.91 6.26 -15.83
CA HIS A 21 -22.91 5.58 -14.99
C HIS A 21 -22.42 5.28 -13.57
N LEU A 22 -21.10 5.15 -13.39
CA LEU A 22 -20.46 4.90 -12.10
C LEU A 22 -19.95 6.18 -11.44
N SER A 23 -20.00 7.34 -12.10
CA SER A 23 -19.54 8.59 -11.52
C SER A 23 -20.47 9.05 -10.40
N ASP A 24 -19.88 9.55 -9.33
CA ASP A 24 -20.60 10.14 -8.21
C ASP A 24 -20.37 11.66 -8.22
N GLU A 25 -21.39 12.40 -8.63
CA GLU A 25 -21.34 13.87 -8.69
C GLU A 25 -21.30 14.53 -7.30
N SER A 26 -21.48 13.76 -6.21
CA SER A 26 -21.31 14.28 -4.85
C SER A 26 -19.84 14.44 -4.44
N ILE A 27 -18.91 13.88 -5.22
CA ILE A 27 -17.47 14.00 -4.99
C ILE A 27 -16.99 15.39 -5.46
N GLU A 28 -16.50 16.18 -4.51
CA GLU A 28 -15.91 17.49 -4.79
C GLU A 28 -14.66 17.36 -5.68
N GLU A 29 -14.55 18.22 -6.70
CA GLU A 29 -13.35 18.31 -7.53
C GLU A 29 -12.13 18.69 -6.68
N ARG A 30 -11.06 17.90 -6.80
CA ARG A 30 -9.77 18.14 -6.14
C ARG A 30 -8.67 18.11 -7.18
N TYR A 31 -7.53 18.70 -6.84
CA TYR A 31 -6.35 18.61 -7.66
C TYR A 31 -6.04 17.15 -8.00
N ALA A 32 -5.83 16.88 -9.28
CA ALA A 32 -5.39 15.57 -9.71
C ALA A 32 -3.97 15.30 -9.16
N PRO A 33 -3.60 14.03 -8.91
CA PRO A 33 -2.29 13.68 -8.39
C PRO A 33 -1.09 14.28 -9.15
N TYR A 34 -1.23 14.50 -10.46
CA TYR A 34 -0.18 15.13 -11.28
C TYR A 34 -0.06 16.65 -11.07
N GLU A 35 -1.08 17.31 -10.54
CA GLU A 35 -1.12 18.77 -10.34
C GLU A 35 -0.41 19.19 -9.06
N ILE A 36 -0.48 18.36 -8.01
CA ILE A 36 0.15 18.63 -6.72
C ILE A 36 1.64 18.22 -6.73
N CYS A 37 2.03 17.31 -7.65
CA CYS A 37 3.39 16.76 -7.73
C CYS A 37 3.88 16.11 -6.41
N GLY A 38 2.93 15.71 -5.55
CA GLY A 38 3.11 15.06 -4.25
C GLY A 38 1.74 14.71 -3.67
N TYR A 39 1.46 13.44 -3.37
CA TYR A 39 0.16 13.02 -2.82
C TYR A 39 0.26 11.74 -1.99
N VAL A 40 -0.76 11.54 -1.15
CA VAL A 40 -1.10 10.32 -0.43
C VAL A 40 -2.51 9.91 -0.83
N LEU A 41 -2.69 8.66 -1.19
CA LEU A 41 -3.97 8.07 -1.51
C LEU A 41 -4.29 7.01 -0.46
N ASP A 42 -5.26 7.31 0.39
CA ASP A 42 -5.82 6.38 1.37
C ASP A 42 -6.95 5.57 0.70
N LEU A 43 -6.72 4.26 0.54
CA LEU A 43 -7.67 3.31 -0.01
C LEU A 43 -8.05 2.23 1.01
N ASN A 44 -7.90 2.51 2.31
CA ASN A 44 -8.09 1.52 3.38
C ASN A 44 -9.48 0.90 3.40
N ALA A 45 -10.52 1.68 3.07
CA ALA A 45 -11.91 1.26 3.14
C ALA A 45 -12.22 0.05 2.25
N ASP A 46 -11.70 0.04 1.01
CA ASP A 46 -12.08 -0.95 0.00
C ASP A 46 -10.90 -1.83 -0.45
N PHE A 47 -9.67 -1.30 -0.38
CA PHE A 47 -8.49 -1.95 -0.97
C PHE A 47 -7.41 -2.31 0.05
N HIS A 48 -7.54 -1.85 1.30
CA HIS A 48 -6.55 -2.10 2.36
C HIS A 48 -5.13 -1.69 1.96
N LYS A 49 -5.03 -0.52 1.34
CA LYS A 49 -3.77 0.05 0.84
C LYS A 49 -3.68 1.54 1.12
N THR A 50 -2.45 2.00 1.31
CA THR A 50 -2.09 3.40 1.26
C THR A 50 -0.97 3.58 0.25
N MET A 51 -1.11 4.52 -0.67
CA MET A 51 -0.10 4.83 -1.68
C MET A 51 0.38 6.27 -1.52
N ALA A 52 1.63 6.54 -1.87
CA ALA A 52 2.11 7.91 -1.93
C ALA A 52 3.15 8.09 -3.03
N ALA A 53 3.18 9.27 -3.62
CA ALA A 53 4.21 9.64 -4.59
C ALA A 53 4.74 11.03 -4.32
N CYS A 54 6.06 11.21 -4.46
CA CYS A 54 6.71 12.50 -4.34
C CYS A 54 8.08 12.49 -5.03
N SER A 55 8.41 13.55 -5.77
CA SER A 55 9.73 13.72 -6.40
C SER A 55 10.19 12.50 -7.23
N GLY A 56 9.24 11.83 -7.88
CA GLY A 56 9.46 10.62 -8.69
C GLY A 56 9.62 9.33 -7.89
N TYR A 57 9.54 9.35 -6.55
CA TYR A 57 9.33 8.14 -5.76
C TYR A 57 7.84 7.76 -5.74
N PHE A 58 7.58 6.46 -5.65
CA PHE A 58 6.27 5.87 -5.42
C PHE A 58 6.39 4.80 -4.33
N VAL A 59 5.50 4.84 -3.34
CA VAL A 59 5.42 3.82 -2.29
C VAL A 59 4.00 3.26 -2.19
N GLU A 60 3.91 1.99 -1.82
CA GLU A 60 2.67 1.27 -1.58
C GLU A 60 2.80 0.49 -0.28
N VAL A 61 1.86 0.71 0.64
CA VAL A 61 1.77 0.03 1.93
C VAL A 61 0.49 -0.80 1.94
N GLU A 62 0.63 -2.11 2.15
CA GLU A 62 -0.47 -3.03 2.40
C GLU A 62 -0.90 -2.87 3.86
N THR A 63 -2.08 -2.31 4.12
CA THR A 63 -2.46 -1.91 5.47
C THR A 63 -3.24 -2.98 6.23
N ARG A 64 -3.93 -3.86 5.51
CA ARG A 64 -4.66 -4.99 6.08
C ARG A 64 -4.75 -6.13 5.08
N SER A 65 -3.62 -6.78 4.81
CA SER A 65 -3.61 -7.89 3.87
C SER A 65 -3.92 -9.20 4.59
N THR A 66 -5.21 -9.49 4.79
CA THR A 66 -5.69 -10.84 5.10
C THR A 66 -7.03 -11.15 4.43
N GLY A 67 -7.21 -12.43 4.08
CA GLY A 67 -8.41 -12.96 3.44
C GLY A 67 -8.16 -13.48 2.03
N HIS A 68 -7.26 -12.84 1.27
CA HIS A 68 -7.04 -13.19 -0.14
C HIS A 68 -5.71 -13.93 -0.41
N ARG A 69 -4.80 -14.03 0.57
CA ARG A 69 -3.53 -14.79 0.50
C ARG A 69 -2.66 -14.46 -0.74
N TYR A 70 -2.61 -13.17 -1.10
CA TYR A 70 -1.75 -12.65 -2.17
C TYR A 70 -0.56 -11.84 -1.62
N ASP A 71 -0.82 -10.94 -0.68
CA ASP A 71 0.17 -10.04 -0.08
C ASP A 71 0.14 -10.14 1.46
N SER A 72 1.15 -9.63 2.15
CA SER A 72 1.17 -9.45 3.60
C SER A 72 1.15 -7.96 3.99
N THR A 73 0.72 -7.64 5.22
CA THR A 73 0.71 -6.26 5.74
C THR A 73 2.12 -5.67 5.85
N GLY A 74 2.27 -4.39 5.48
CA GLY A 74 3.49 -3.59 5.58
C GLY A 74 3.85 -2.89 4.27
N LEU A 75 4.99 -2.19 4.25
CA LEU A 75 5.51 -1.52 3.07
C LEU A 75 5.93 -2.55 2.01
N GLY A 76 5.20 -2.56 0.90
CA GLY A 76 5.35 -3.53 -0.18
C GLY A 76 6.08 -3.02 -1.40
N ARG A 77 5.98 -1.73 -1.71
CA ARG A 77 6.62 -1.18 -2.93
C ARG A 77 7.39 0.08 -2.62
N ILE A 78 8.59 0.18 -3.17
CA ILE A 78 9.37 1.41 -3.23
C ILE A 78 9.95 1.53 -4.63
N HIS A 79 9.38 2.37 -5.47
CA HIS A 79 9.83 2.60 -6.84
C HIS A 79 10.34 4.03 -7.02
N LYS A 80 11.24 4.22 -8.00
CA LYS A 80 11.79 5.53 -8.36
C LYS A 80 11.82 5.66 -9.87
N SER A 81 11.23 6.74 -10.39
CA SER A 81 11.26 7.08 -11.82
C SER A 81 12.70 7.12 -12.34
N GLY A 82 12.92 6.45 -13.48
CA GLY A 82 14.25 6.28 -14.08
C GLY A 82 15.08 5.13 -13.50
N ILE A 83 14.58 4.40 -12.50
CA ILE A 83 15.26 3.26 -11.86
C ILE A 83 14.47 1.98 -12.13
N LEU A 84 15.18 0.86 -12.33
CA LEU A 84 14.58 -0.45 -12.54
C LEU A 84 13.80 -0.91 -11.30
N GLY A 85 12.59 -1.45 -11.51
CA GLY A 85 11.68 -1.83 -10.42
C GLY A 85 12.22 -2.94 -9.51
N GLU A 86 13.17 -3.72 -10.01
CA GLU A 86 13.86 -4.81 -9.32
C GLU A 86 14.93 -4.32 -8.33
N THR A 87 15.24 -3.01 -8.33
CA THR A 87 16.28 -2.42 -7.46
C THR A 87 15.87 -2.42 -5.98
N ALA A 88 14.56 -2.39 -5.72
CA ALA A 88 13.99 -2.34 -4.39
C ALA A 88 12.79 -3.29 -4.29
N ILE A 89 12.13 -3.31 -3.13
CA ILE A 89 10.95 -4.14 -2.92
C ILE A 89 9.81 -3.71 -3.87
N SER A 90 9.16 -4.70 -4.48
CA SER A 90 8.09 -4.51 -5.47
C SER A 90 6.85 -5.38 -5.20
N GLY A 91 6.66 -5.74 -3.94
CA GLY A 91 5.57 -6.51 -3.38
C GLY A 91 5.95 -7.04 -2.00
N THR A 92 4.97 -7.23 -1.12
CA THR A 92 5.16 -8.02 0.09
C THR A 92 5.04 -9.52 -0.25
N ILE A 93 5.32 -10.39 0.72
CA ILE A 93 5.31 -11.84 0.52
C ILE A 93 4.43 -12.46 1.59
N ILE A 94 3.37 -13.15 1.19
CA ILE A 94 2.53 -13.92 2.11
C ILE A 94 3.04 -15.35 2.30
N ALA A 95 2.90 -15.89 3.50
CA ALA A 95 3.09 -17.30 3.79
C ALA A 95 1.98 -18.14 3.15
N ASN A 96 2.35 -19.26 2.53
CA ASN A 96 1.42 -20.20 1.91
C ASN A 96 0.41 -19.52 0.94
N PRO A 97 0.90 -18.90 -0.14
CA PRO A 97 0.07 -18.14 -1.07
C PRO A 97 -0.95 -19.00 -1.83
N ASP A 98 -2.05 -18.37 -2.26
CA ASP A 98 -3.08 -19.00 -3.11
C ASP A 98 -2.79 -18.84 -4.61
N TYR A 99 -1.56 -18.47 -4.98
CA TYR A 99 -1.09 -18.39 -6.36
C TYR A 99 -0.01 -19.42 -6.68
N SER A 100 0.09 -19.78 -7.95
CA SER A 100 1.10 -20.73 -8.43
C SER A 100 2.48 -20.09 -8.44
N MET A 101 3.44 -20.81 -7.84
CA MET A 101 4.85 -20.45 -7.90
C MET A 101 5.54 -21.12 -9.09
N GLY A 102 6.65 -20.53 -9.55
CA GLY A 102 7.49 -21.15 -10.56
C GLY A 102 8.00 -22.53 -10.14
N ALA A 103 8.23 -23.42 -11.12
CA ALA A 103 8.73 -24.76 -10.85
C ALA A 103 10.04 -24.74 -10.05
N GLY A 104 10.09 -25.51 -8.96
CA GLY A 104 11.25 -25.57 -8.06
C GLY A 104 11.33 -24.46 -7.01
N ILE A 105 10.41 -23.49 -7.03
CA ILE A 105 10.34 -22.45 -5.99
C ILE A 105 9.48 -22.97 -4.84
N GLN A 106 10.05 -22.97 -3.63
CA GLN A 106 9.33 -23.31 -2.42
C GLN A 106 8.43 -22.16 -1.99
N ALA A 107 7.20 -22.49 -1.58
CA ALA A 107 6.30 -21.51 -1.00
C ALA A 107 6.92 -20.85 0.25
N PRO A 108 6.78 -19.52 0.40
CA PRO A 108 7.18 -18.83 1.63
C PRO A 108 6.45 -19.41 2.83
N LYS A 109 7.18 -19.58 3.95
CA LYS A 109 6.62 -20.09 5.22
C LYS A 109 6.28 -18.98 6.22
N LYS A 110 6.64 -17.75 5.91
CA LYS A 110 6.45 -16.57 6.76
C LYS A 110 6.03 -15.39 5.90
N ASN A 111 5.25 -14.49 6.50
CA ASN A 111 4.94 -13.22 5.88
C ASN A 111 6.18 -12.32 5.90
N LEU A 112 6.42 -11.56 4.84
CA LEU A 112 7.54 -10.64 4.73
C LEU A 112 7.08 -9.33 4.09
N ALA A 113 7.32 -8.25 4.81
CA ALA A 113 7.19 -6.88 4.34
C ALA A 113 8.27 -6.04 5.01
N PHE A 114 8.53 -4.83 4.49
CA PHE A 114 9.19 -3.82 5.31
C PHE A 114 8.19 -3.31 6.35
N GLY A 115 8.59 -3.31 7.62
CA GLY A 115 7.71 -2.94 8.73
C GLY A 115 8.32 -3.33 10.08
N PRO A 116 7.62 -3.07 11.18
CA PRO A 116 8.14 -3.29 12.51
C PRO A 116 8.07 -4.77 12.90
N GLY A 117 9.07 -5.18 13.67
CA GLY A 117 9.07 -6.43 14.42
C GLY A 117 9.55 -6.18 15.85
N TRP A 118 9.00 -6.93 16.81
CA TRP A 118 9.27 -6.76 18.23
C TRP A 118 9.30 -8.10 18.95
N LYS A 119 9.71 -8.05 20.22
CA LYS A 119 9.63 -9.19 21.14
C LYS A 119 8.73 -8.84 22.30
N ASN A 120 7.89 -9.77 22.74
CA ASN A 120 7.16 -9.62 24.00
C ASN A 120 8.10 -9.89 25.19
N SER A 121 7.56 -9.74 26.41
CA SER A 121 8.28 -10.02 27.66
C SER A 121 8.69 -11.49 27.84
N ALA A 122 8.00 -12.42 27.17
CA ALA A 122 8.35 -13.84 27.15
C ALA A 122 9.47 -14.19 26.14
N GLY A 123 9.84 -13.26 25.26
CA GLY A 123 10.86 -13.44 24.23
C GLY A 123 10.33 -13.92 22.88
N ASP A 124 9.01 -14.06 22.72
CA ASP A 124 8.37 -14.41 21.45
C ASP A 124 8.51 -13.27 20.45
N GLU A 125 8.80 -13.61 19.19
CA GLU A 125 9.00 -12.65 18.10
C GLU A 125 7.74 -12.43 17.28
N PHE A 126 7.42 -11.16 17.06
CA PHE A 126 6.25 -10.69 16.33
C PHE A 126 6.67 -9.75 15.20
N ARG A 127 5.90 -9.73 14.12
CA ARG A 127 6.06 -8.81 12.98
C ARG A 127 4.69 -8.32 12.58
N LEU A 128 4.56 -7.03 12.26
CA LEU A 128 3.27 -6.49 11.78
C LEU A 128 2.73 -7.27 10.57
N ALA A 129 3.63 -7.76 9.70
CA ALA A 129 3.28 -8.58 8.55
C ALA A 129 2.48 -9.86 8.88
N ASP A 130 2.55 -10.35 10.12
CA ASP A 130 1.87 -11.55 10.57
C ASP A 130 0.43 -11.28 11.07
N PHE A 131 0.02 -10.01 11.23
CA PHE A 131 -1.22 -9.64 11.94
C PHE A 131 -2.35 -9.06 11.08
N GLY A 132 -2.32 -9.26 9.76
CA GLY A 132 -3.29 -8.60 8.90
C GLY A 132 -4.76 -8.92 9.25
N SER A 133 -5.07 -10.04 9.93
CA SER A 133 -6.43 -10.45 10.34
C SER A 133 -6.82 -9.91 11.71
N GLU A 134 -5.83 -9.56 12.51
CA GLU A 134 -5.93 -9.09 13.88
C GLU A 134 -6.02 -7.57 13.95
N ILE A 135 -5.80 -6.87 12.83
CA ILE A 135 -5.97 -5.42 12.71
C ILE A 135 -7.46 -5.08 12.75
N ALA A 136 -7.92 -4.68 13.92
CA ALA A 136 -9.30 -4.24 14.17
C ALA A 136 -9.60 -2.90 13.50
N ASP A 137 -8.65 -1.97 13.52
CA ASP A 137 -8.80 -0.63 12.96
C ASP A 137 -7.49 -0.16 12.33
N VAL A 138 -7.60 0.60 11.23
CA VAL A 138 -6.46 1.19 10.54
C VAL A 138 -6.82 2.59 10.04
N GLN A 139 -5.93 3.54 10.30
CA GLN A 139 -6.11 4.93 9.91
C GLN A 139 -4.86 5.47 9.23
N THR A 140 -5.03 6.09 8.07
CA THR A 140 -3.98 6.91 7.46
C THR A 140 -4.21 8.38 7.82
N ILE A 141 -3.16 9.03 8.34
CA ILE A 141 -3.16 10.45 8.67
C ILE A 141 -2.17 11.14 7.75
N MET A 142 -2.68 11.99 6.87
CA MET A 142 -1.86 12.86 6.01
C MET A 142 -1.28 13.98 6.87
N LEU A 143 0.05 14.09 6.90
CA LEU A 143 0.75 15.14 7.65
C LEU A 143 1.19 16.27 6.72
N LYS A 144 1.66 15.93 5.52
CA LYS A 144 2.13 16.90 4.53
C LYS A 144 1.94 16.41 3.10
N GLU A 145 1.40 17.27 2.24
CA GLU A 145 1.26 17.05 0.79
C GLU A 145 1.71 18.31 0.04
N GLU A 146 3.00 18.42 -0.23
CA GLU A 146 3.59 19.56 -0.94
C GLU A 146 4.54 19.09 -2.05
N PRO A 147 4.81 19.93 -3.06
CA PRO A 147 5.87 19.66 -4.01
C PRO A 147 7.22 19.44 -3.31
N GLY A 148 7.79 18.24 -3.46
CA GLY A 148 9.10 17.91 -2.89
C GLY A 148 9.07 17.32 -1.48
N ILE A 149 7.90 17.22 -0.83
CA ILE A 149 7.77 16.47 0.41
C ILE A 149 6.34 15.96 0.61
N VAL A 150 6.23 14.66 0.86
CA VAL A 150 5.00 14.02 1.29
C VAL A 150 5.29 13.27 2.58
N SER A 151 4.47 13.48 3.62
CA SER A 151 4.55 12.70 4.84
C SER A 151 3.18 12.28 5.35
N PHE A 152 3.12 11.06 5.87
CA PHE A 152 1.91 10.46 6.39
C PHE A 152 2.23 9.43 7.47
N GLN A 153 1.26 9.17 8.32
CA GLN A 153 1.30 8.16 9.36
C GLN A 153 0.23 7.11 9.09
N ILE A 154 0.54 5.84 9.34
CA ILE A 154 -0.44 4.76 9.39
C ILE A 154 -0.48 4.24 10.82
N ILE A 155 -1.68 4.24 11.41
CA ILE A 155 -1.93 3.74 12.76
C ILE A 155 -2.74 2.46 12.65
N TYR A 156 -2.19 1.37 13.16
CA TYR A 156 -2.85 0.07 13.28
C TYR A 156 -3.25 -0.15 14.74
N LYS A 157 -4.49 -0.58 14.96
CA LYS A 157 -4.98 -1.00 16.28
C LYS A 157 -5.48 -2.43 16.25
N GLY A 158 -5.17 -3.20 17.28
CA GLY A 158 -5.50 -4.61 17.37
C GLY A 158 -4.89 -5.26 18.60
N GLU A 159 -4.78 -6.59 18.57
CA GLU A 159 -3.97 -7.35 19.51
C GLU A 159 -2.80 -7.96 18.73
N PHE A 160 -1.58 -7.53 19.06
CA PHE A 160 -0.38 -7.89 18.32
C PHE A 160 0.67 -8.50 19.25
N GLY A 161 0.31 -9.57 19.97
CA GLY A 161 1.23 -10.23 20.89
C GLY A 161 1.69 -9.32 22.03
N GLY A 162 0.73 -8.63 22.66
CA GLY A 162 0.97 -7.67 23.74
C GLY A 162 1.19 -6.22 23.30
N VAL A 163 1.24 -5.92 22.00
CA VAL A 163 1.15 -4.54 21.49
C VAL A 163 -0.28 -4.27 21.05
N GLN A 164 -0.83 -3.10 21.40
CA GLN A 164 -2.21 -2.73 21.07
C GLN A 164 -2.29 -1.73 19.91
N GLU A 165 -1.22 -0.98 19.68
CA GLU A 165 -1.15 0.04 18.64
C GLU A 165 0.25 0.06 18.04
N VAL A 166 0.30 0.08 16.71
CA VAL A 166 1.52 0.27 15.93
C VAL A 166 1.35 1.52 15.08
N LYS A 167 2.32 2.42 15.11
CA LYS A 167 2.37 3.61 14.25
C LYS A 167 3.56 3.51 13.33
N GLU A 168 3.34 3.63 12.04
CA GLU A 168 4.38 3.78 11.04
C GLU A 168 4.31 5.19 10.46
N GLU A 169 5.44 5.89 10.38
CA GLU A 169 5.56 7.21 9.77
C GLU A 169 6.46 7.14 8.54
N TYR A 170 5.98 7.72 7.45
CA TYR A 170 6.64 7.71 6.15
C TYR A 170 6.84 9.15 5.70
N THR A 171 8.06 9.50 5.32
CA THR A 171 8.39 10.79 4.72
C THR A 171 9.15 10.59 3.42
N LEU A 172 8.55 10.99 2.30
CA LEU A 172 9.15 10.95 0.97
C LEU A 172 9.67 12.33 0.61
N THR A 173 10.93 12.39 0.17
CA THR A 173 11.59 13.59 -0.34
C THR A 173 12.42 13.25 -1.59
N PRO A 174 13.05 14.22 -2.27
CA PRO A 174 14.01 13.93 -3.33
C PRO A 174 15.15 12.99 -2.91
N GLN A 175 15.49 12.95 -1.62
CA GLN A 175 16.58 12.13 -1.09
C GLN A 175 16.19 10.66 -0.91
N GLY A 176 14.90 10.35 -0.75
CA GLY A 176 14.43 9.00 -0.54
C GLY A 176 13.20 8.91 0.35
N LEU A 177 12.96 7.70 0.84
CA LEU A 177 11.97 7.40 1.87
C LEU A 177 12.66 7.35 3.24
N GLN A 178 12.15 8.13 4.19
CA GLN A 178 12.41 7.97 5.62
C GLN A 178 11.24 7.22 6.25
N TYR A 179 11.57 6.30 7.16
CA TYR A 179 10.61 5.42 7.81
C TYR A 179 10.93 5.33 9.30
N GLU A 180 9.93 5.57 10.14
CA GLU A 180 9.99 5.42 11.58
C GLU A 180 8.77 4.66 12.08
N PHE A 181 8.88 4.03 13.25
CA PHE A 181 7.72 3.39 13.87
C PHE A 181 7.73 3.49 15.38
N GLN A 182 6.55 3.36 15.97
CA GLN A 182 6.33 3.35 17.42
C GLN A 182 5.35 2.24 17.78
N LEU A 183 5.55 1.63 18.95
CA LEU A 183 4.68 0.60 19.51
C LEU A 183 4.09 1.13 20.81
N ALA A 184 2.81 0.88 21.06
CA ALA A 184 2.16 1.20 22.33
C ALA A 184 1.39 0.01 22.91
N GLY A 185 1.37 -0.10 24.24
CA GLY A 185 0.65 -1.14 24.98
C GLY A 185 1.49 -2.25 25.62
N SER A 186 2.83 -2.11 25.68
CA SER A 186 3.77 -3.09 26.23
C SER A 186 3.80 -3.20 27.75
#